data_AF-A0A6A4Y2L4-F1
#
_entry.id   AF-A0A6A4Y2L4-F1
#
_cell.length_a   1.000
_cell.length_b   1.000
_cell.length_c   1.000
_cell.angle_alpha   90.00
_cell.angle_beta   90.00
_cell.angle_gamma   90.00
#
_symmetry.space_group_name_H-M   'P 1'
#
loop_
_entity.id
_entity.type
_entity.pdbx_description
1 polymer ?
#
loop_
_entity_poly.entity_id
_entity_poly.type
_entity_poly.pdbx_seq_one_letter_code
_entity_poly.pdbx_strand_id
1 'polypeptide(L)'
;MAESFQRHEQLLEMLARTQEAQIQATNRFSSAQAERARRQPELKVEGLTMPKYHGRMDESTSLYIHQVTTFFKAKNVDFQADDGTQLRCIAMMVANFRGLAAAWYQERLHSRGEVPSTLLELENELRDEFEPDDLQDRLRDQLYELKQAHCASLTEYVAKFRRICTQICDMT
;
A
#
# COMPACT_ATOMS: atom_id res chain seq x y z
N MET A 1 -22.93 28.52 61.46
CA MET A 1 -23.73 27.64 60.57
C MET A 1 -23.37 27.81 59.10
N ALA A 2 -23.18 29.03 58.58
CA ALA A 2 -22.84 29.27 57.17
C ALA A 2 -21.52 28.60 56.70
N GLU A 3 -20.45 28.65 57.48
CA GLU A 3 -19.15 28.06 57.11
C GLU A 3 -19.17 26.53 56.97
N SER A 4 -20.01 25.85 57.76
CA SER A 4 -20.19 24.39 57.67
C SER A 4 -20.85 24.00 56.37
N PHE A 5 -21.80 24.81 55.90
CA PHE A 5 -22.52 24.58 54.65
C PHE A 5 -21.59 24.79 53.44
N GLN A 6 -20.78 25.85 53.49
CA GLN A 6 -19.82 26.19 52.45
C GLN A 6 -18.70 25.15 52.31
N ARG A 7 -18.23 24.57 53.43
CA ARG A 7 -17.28 23.43 53.40
C ARG A 7 -17.91 22.17 52.82
N HIS A 8 -19.19 21.92 53.11
CA HIS A 8 -19.89 20.76 52.58
C HIS A 8 -20.11 20.87 51.06
N GLU A 9 -20.48 22.06 50.58
CA GLU A 9 -20.64 22.36 49.16
C GLU A 9 -19.31 22.22 48.38
N GLN A 10 -18.21 22.74 48.92
CA GLN A 10 -16.87 22.55 48.35
C GLN A 10 -16.43 21.08 48.28
N LEU A 11 -16.79 20.28 49.29
CA LEU A 11 -16.50 18.83 49.28
C LEU A 11 -17.31 18.11 48.19
N LEU A 12 -18.57 18.47 48.00
CA LEU A 12 -19.43 17.89 46.96
C LEU A 12 -18.92 18.23 45.55
N GLU A 13 -18.51 19.48 45.31
CA GLU A 13 -17.92 19.88 44.03
C GLU A 13 -16.59 19.16 43.75
N MET A 14 -15.75 18.99 44.78
CA MET A 14 -14.49 18.26 44.65
C MET A 14 -14.72 16.79 44.31
N LEU A 15 -15.72 16.15 44.93
CA LEU A 15 -16.11 14.78 44.63
C LEU A 15 -16.65 14.64 43.20
N ALA A 16 -17.51 15.57 42.75
CA ALA A 16 -18.04 15.57 41.39
C ALA A 16 -16.92 15.69 40.34
N ARG A 17 -15.99 16.64 40.51
CA ARG A 17 -14.83 16.79 39.61
C ARG A 17 -13.93 15.56 39.58
N THR A 18 -13.74 14.93 40.74
CA THR A 18 -12.93 13.71 40.83
C THR A 18 -13.61 12.54 40.12
N GLN A 19 -14.93 12.42 40.25
CA GLN A 19 -15.72 11.39 39.57
C GLN A 19 -15.72 11.61 38.05
N GLU A 20 -15.90 12.85 37.58
CA GLU A 20 -15.81 13.19 36.15
C GLU A 20 -14.43 12.87 35.58
N ALA A 21 -13.36 13.22 36.30
CA ALA A 21 -11.99 12.90 35.89
C ALA A 21 -11.77 11.38 35.79
N GLN A 22 -12.32 10.59 36.71
CA GLN A 22 -12.26 9.13 36.66
C GLN A 22 -13.03 8.54 35.48
N ILE A 23 -14.24 9.05 35.19
CA ILE A 23 -15.03 8.63 34.03
C ILE A 23 -14.30 8.98 32.73
N GLN A 24 -13.76 10.18 32.61
CA GLN A 24 -12.98 10.59 31.44
C GLN A 24 -11.71 9.75 31.26
N ALA A 25 -10.99 9.45 32.34
CA ALA A 25 -9.82 8.57 32.30
C ALA A 25 -10.19 7.15 31.85
N THR A 26 -11.30 6.62 32.36
CA THR A 26 -11.82 5.29 31.99
C THR A 26 -12.25 5.24 30.53
N ASN A 27 -12.96 6.27 30.06
CA ASN A 27 -13.37 6.38 28.66
C ASN A 27 -12.17 6.50 27.71
N ARG A 28 -11.17 7.32 28.06
CA ARG A 28 -9.92 7.44 27.28
C ARG A 28 -9.13 6.12 27.25
N PHE A 29 -9.09 5.41 28.38
CA PHE A 29 -8.43 4.11 28.46
C PHE A 29 -9.16 3.06 27.60
N SER A 30 -10.49 3.02 27.68
CA SER A 30 -11.31 2.11 26.87
C SER A 30 -11.24 2.44 25.39
N SER A 31 -11.23 3.71 24.98
CA SER A 31 -11.08 4.10 23.58
C SER A 31 -9.69 3.75 23.06
N ALA A 32 -8.63 4.01 23.84
CA ALA A 32 -7.27 3.64 23.46
C ALA A 32 -7.07 2.12 23.37
N GLN A 33 -7.74 1.34 24.23
CA GLN A 33 -7.71 -0.12 24.18
C GLN A 33 -8.49 -0.67 22.98
N ALA A 34 -9.64 -0.05 22.64
CA ALA A 34 -10.39 -0.39 21.43
C ALA A 34 -9.63 -0.02 20.15
N GLU A 35 -8.93 1.11 20.10
CA GLU A 35 -8.04 1.47 18.99
C GLU A 35 -6.85 0.50 18.86
N ARG A 36 -6.24 0.11 19.98
CA ARG A 36 -5.20 -0.93 19.99
C ARG A 36 -5.72 -2.29 19.52
N ALA A 37 -6.95 -2.64 19.87
CA ALA A 37 -7.59 -3.88 19.41
C ALA A 37 -7.99 -3.83 17.93
N ARG A 38 -8.32 -2.65 17.40
CA ARG A 38 -8.60 -2.43 15.96
C ARG A 38 -7.34 -2.46 15.11
N ARG A 39 -6.19 -2.04 15.65
CA ARG A 39 -4.89 -2.21 14.99
C ARG A 39 -4.55 -3.69 14.97
N GLN A 40 -4.94 -4.38 13.90
CA GLN A 40 -4.49 -5.75 13.70
C GLN A 40 -2.96 -5.72 13.56
N PRO A 41 -2.22 -6.47 14.39
CA PRO A 41 -0.77 -6.45 14.32
C PRO A 41 -0.32 -7.01 12.97
N GLU A 42 0.70 -6.37 12.39
CA GLU A 42 1.30 -6.88 11.17
C GLU A 42 1.86 -8.28 11.40
N LEU A 43 1.56 -9.18 10.46
CA LEU A 43 2.01 -10.55 10.55
C LEU A 43 3.42 -10.66 9.98
N LYS A 44 4.33 -11.23 10.79
CA LYS A 44 5.63 -11.67 10.30
C LYS A 44 5.44 -13.01 9.58
N VAL A 45 5.38 -12.96 8.25
CA VAL A 45 5.34 -14.15 7.40
C VAL A 45 6.78 -14.52 7.03
N GLU A 46 7.24 -15.70 7.46
CA GLU A 46 8.60 -16.17 7.14
C GLU A 46 8.77 -16.40 5.63
N GLY A 47 9.95 -16.04 5.10
CA GLY A 47 10.28 -16.18 3.68
C GLY A 47 9.62 -15.17 2.73
N LEU A 48 8.69 -14.34 3.21
CA LEU A 48 8.02 -13.33 2.40
C LEU A 48 8.85 -12.04 2.31
N THR A 49 9.30 -11.69 1.11
CA THR A 49 10.04 -10.45 0.83
C THR A 49 9.21 -9.47 0.03
N MET A 50 9.45 -8.17 0.22
CA MET A 50 8.81 -7.13 -0.58
C MET A 50 9.20 -7.29 -2.06
N PRO A 51 8.23 -7.24 -3.00
CA PRO A 51 8.52 -7.26 -4.43
C PRO A 51 9.44 -6.11 -4.83
N LYS A 52 10.33 -6.38 -5.78
CA LYS A 52 11.26 -5.38 -6.34
C LYS A 52 10.76 -4.97 -7.72
N TYR A 53 10.97 -3.70 -8.06
CA TYR A 53 10.64 -3.15 -9.37
C TYR A 53 11.84 -2.36 -9.91
N HIS A 54 12.28 -2.66 -11.13
CA HIS A 54 13.43 -2.00 -11.75
C HIS A 54 13.01 -0.94 -12.78
N GLY A 55 11.76 -0.97 -13.26
CA GLY A 55 11.28 -0.07 -14.32
C GLY A 55 11.85 -0.43 -15.69
N ARG A 56 12.03 -1.73 -15.96
CA ARG A 56 12.53 -2.21 -17.26
C ARG A 56 11.36 -2.54 -18.19
N MET A 57 11.59 -2.42 -19.50
CA MET A 57 10.58 -2.74 -20.53
C MET A 57 10.12 -4.21 -20.52
N ASP A 58 10.93 -5.12 -19.95
CA ASP A 58 10.54 -6.53 -19.76
C ASP A 58 9.77 -6.77 -18.45
N GLU A 59 9.64 -5.79 -17.57
CA GLU A 59 8.85 -5.88 -16.34
C GLU A 59 7.44 -5.35 -16.56
N SER A 60 6.45 -6.01 -15.96
CA SER A 60 5.05 -5.58 -16.03
C SER A 60 4.70 -4.80 -14.78
N THR A 61 4.33 -3.52 -14.92
CA THR A 61 3.83 -2.70 -13.81
C THR A 61 2.62 -3.37 -13.17
N SER A 62 1.67 -3.85 -13.98
CA SER A 62 0.47 -4.56 -13.50
C SER A 62 0.81 -5.80 -12.66
N LEU A 63 1.78 -6.62 -13.08
CA LEU A 63 2.23 -7.77 -12.28
C LEU A 63 2.89 -7.33 -10.97
N TYR A 64 3.70 -6.28 -11.00
CA TYR A 64 4.33 -5.73 -9.80
C TYR A 64 3.29 -5.24 -8.79
N ILE A 65 2.30 -4.45 -9.22
CA ILE A 65 1.19 -3.98 -8.38
C ILE A 65 0.42 -5.15 -7.78
N HIS A 66 0.14 -6.19 -8.57
CA HIS A 66 -0.49 -7.41 -8.07
C HIS A 66 0.35 -8.11 -6.97
N GLN A 67 1.65 -8.23 -7.16
CA GLN A 67 2.55 -8.84 -6.16
C GLN A 67 2.59 -8.01 -4.87
N VAL A 68 2.64 -6.68 -4.97
CA VAL A 68 2.67 -5.77 -3.83
C VAL A 68 1.37 -5.82 -3.04
N THR A 69 0.22 -5.76 -3.72
CA THR A 69 -1.09 -5.87 -3.06
C THR A 69 -1.26 -7.23 -2.36
N THR A 70 -0.76 -8.30 -2.97
CA THR A 70 -0.72 -9.63 -2.37
C THR A 70 0.20 -9.68 -1.15
N PHE A 71 1.37 -9.02 -1.21
CA PHE A 71 2.28 -8.91 -0.08
C PHE A 71 1.63 -8.18 1.12
N PHE A 72 0.94 -7.06 0.89
CA PHE A 72 0.25 -6.34 1.97
C PHE A 72 -0.86 -7.17 2.59
N LYS A 73 -1.68 -7.84 1.77
CA LYS A 73 -2.70 -8.78 2.25
C LYS A 73 -2.09 -9.89 3.11
N ALA A 74 -0.96 -10.47 2.69
CA ALA A 74 -0.26 -11.51 3.45
C ALA A 74 0.27 -10.99 4.80
N LYS A 75 0.67 -9.72 4.87
CA LYS A 75 1.09 -9.06 6.13
C LYS A 75 -0.06 -8.53 6.98
N ASN A 76 -1.30 -8.77 6.56
CA ASN A 76 -2.50 -8.24 7.20
C ASN A 76 -2.51 -6.70 7.26
N VAL A 77 -1.99 -6.07 6.21
CA VAL A 77 -1.99 -4.62 6.01
C VAL A 77 -3.15 -4.27 5.10
N ASP A 78 -4.13 -3.54 5.65
CA ASP A 78 -5.19 -2.93 4.85
C ASP A 78 -4.67 -1.63 4.23
N PHE A 79 -4.12 -1.76 3.02
CA PHE A 79 -3.53 -0.66 2.27
C PHE A 79 -4.53 0.40 1.79
N GLN A 80 -5.84 0.26 2.09
CA GLN A 80 -6.88 1.25 1.81
C GLN A 80 -7.53 1.83 3.09
N ALA A 81 -7.04 1.47 4.28
CA ALA A 81 -7.69 1.84 5.54
C ALA A 81 -7.68 3.34 5.85
N ASP A 82 -6.51 3.97 5.74
CA ASP A 82 -6.28 5.37 6.08
C ASP A 82 -5.04 5.93 5.37
N ASP A 83 -4.92 7.25 5.30
CA ASP A 83 -3.82 7.96 4.63
C ASP A 83 -2.45 7.59 5.22
N GLY A 84 -2.36 7.40 6.54
CA GLY A 84 -1.12 7.00 7.21
C GLY A 84 -0.67 5.61 6.78
N THR A 85 -1.61 4.67 6.64
CA THR A 85 -1.32 3.32 6.13
C THR A 85 -0.94 3.36 4.65
N GLN A 86 -1.57 4.19 3.83
CA GLN A 86 -1.19 4.37 2.42
C GLN A 86 0.22 4.94 2.26
N LEU A 87 0.57 6.00 2.97
CA LEU A 87 1.91 6.59 2.97
C LEU A 87 2.98 5.57 3.39
N ARG A 88 2.65 4.75 4.40
CA ARG A 88 3.53 3.66 4.83
C ARG A 88 3.73 2.61 3.73
N CYS A 89 2.66 2.22 3.03
CA CYS A 89 2.73 1.28 1.91
C CYS A 89 3.57 1.85 0.76
N ILE A 90 3.38 3.12 0.40
CA ILE A 90 4.18 3.84 -0.59
C ILE A 90 5.66 3.81 -0.21
N ALA A 91 6.01 4.16 1.03
CA ALA A 91 7.39 4.13 1.50
C ALA A 91 8.01 2.72 1.38
N MET A 92 7.24 1.67 1.69
CA MET A 92 7.69 0.28 1.54
C MET A 92 7.93 -0.11 0.08
N MET A 93 7.05 0.32 -0.84
CA MET A 93 7.20 0.08 -2.28
C MET A 93 8.46 0.76 -2.82
N VAL A 94 8.57 2.07 -2.57
CA VAL A 94 9.66 2.90 -3.07
C VAL A 94 11.02 2.44 -2.52
N ALA A 95 11.09 2.01 -1.26
CA ALA A 95 12.31 1.43 -0.70
C ALA A 95 12.79 0.16 -1.44
N ASN A 96 11.90 -0.48 -2.20
CA ASN A 96 12.18 -1.67 -3.00
C ASN A 96 12.27 -1.39 -4.51
N PHE A 97 12.16 -0.13 -4.93
CA PHE A 97 12.54 0.27 -6.28
C PHE A 97 14.04 0.11 -6.50
N ARG A 98 14.41 -0.26 -7.71
CA ARG A 98 15.79 -0.47 -8.16
C ARG A 98 15.95 0.15 -9.53
N GLY A 99 17.20 0.30 -9.99
CA GLY A 99 17.49 0.74 -11.36
C GLY A 99 16.75 2.04 -11.75
N LEU A 100 16.08 2.00 -12.89
CA LEU A 100 15.37 3.14 -13.48
C LEU A 100 14.21 3.61 -12.58
N ALA A 101 13.43 2.70 -12.01
CA ALA A 101 12.33 3.06 -11.11
C ALA A 101 12.80 3.86 -9.88
N ALA A 102 13.96 3.52 -9.31
CA ALA A 102 14.51 4.25 -8.18
C ALA A 102 15.00 5.65 -8.57
N ALA A 103 15.69 5.76 -9.71
CA ALA A 103 16.17 7.04 -10.23
C ALA A 103 15.02 7.98 -10.60
N TRP A 104 14.00 7.45 -11.29
CA TRP A 104 12.78 8.17 -11.63
C TRP A 104 12.07 8.70 -10.38
N TYR A 105 11.86 7.86 -9.36
CA TYR A 105 11.18 8.31 -8.16
C TYR A 105 11.95 9.42 -7.43
N GLN A 106 13.28 9.33 -7.43
CA GLN A 106 14.12 10.40 -6.89
C GLN A 106 13.90 11.70 -7.69
N GLU A 107 13.94 11.68 -9.01
CA GLU A 107 13.68 12.84 -9.86
C GLU A 107 12.27 13.42 -9.64
N ARG A 108 11.25 12.56 -9.58
CA ARG A 108 9.86 12.93 -9.29
C ARG A 108 9.73 13.70 -7.98
N LEU A 109 10.42 13.27 -6.91
CA LEU A 109 10.45 13.99 -5.64
C LEU A 109 11.11 15.37 -5.75
N HIS A 110 12.18 15.51 -6.53
CA HIS A 110 12.83 16.81 -6.73
C HIS A 110 11.95 17.77 -7.54
N SER A 111 11.26 17.26 -8.55
CA SER A 111 10.43 18.06 -9.45
C SER A 111 9.10 18.49 -8.82
N ARG A 112 8.45 17.62 -8.04
CA ARG A 112 7.15 17.91 -7.42
C ARG A 112 7.23 18.40 -5.98
N GLY A 113 8.32 18.08 -5.26
CA GLY A 113 8.52 18.47 -3.86
C GLY A 113 7.68 17.73 -2.82
N GLU A 114 6.80 16.82 -3.26
CA GLU A 114 5.87 16.08 -2.40
C GLU A 114 5.94 14.58 -2.68
N VAL A 115 5.48 13.76 -1.73
CA VAL A 115 5.29 12.31 -1.94
C VAL A 115 3.90 12.06 -2.52
N PRO A 116 3.68 11.00 -3.31
CA PRO A 116 2.34 10.59 -3.71
C PRO A 116 1.46 10.41 -2.47
N SER A 117 0.24 10.95 -2.51
CA SER A 117 -0.69 10.93 -1.38
C SER A 117 -1.43 9.60 -1.29
N THR A 118 -1.60 8.91 -2.42
CA THR A 118 -2.31 7.64 -2.50
C THR A 118 -1.55 6.59 -3.29
N LEU A 119 -1.83 5.32 -3.02
CA LEU A 119 -1.28 4.22 -3.81
C LEU A 119 -1.74 4.26 -5.27
N LEU A 120 -2.96 4.74 -5.53
CA LEU A 120 -3.51 4.90 -6.87
C LEU A 120 -2.76 5.96 -7.67
N GLU A 121 -2.41 7.09 -7.05
CA GLU A 121 -1.58 8.14 -7.67
C GLU A 121 -0.22 7.57 -8.08
N LEU A 122 0.46 6.86 -7.17
CA LEU A 122 1.74 6.21 -7.49
C LEU A 122 1.60 5.17 -8.60
N GLU A 123 0.53 4.36 -8.60
CA GLU A 123 0.27 3.37 -9.64
C GLU A 123 0.09 4.01 -11.01
N ASN A 124 -0.70 5.08 -11.11
CA ASN A 124 -0.90 5.80 -12.37
C ASN A 124 0.40 6.42 -12.87
N GLU A 125 1.17 7.09 -12.00
CA GLU A 125 2.45 7.67 -12.39
C GLU A 125 3.47 6.61 -12.85
N LEU A 126 3.46 5.41 -12.24
CA LEU A 126 4.29 4.29 -12.70
C LEU A 126 3.86 3.78 -14.08
N ARG A 127 2.55 3.76 -14.37
CA ARG A 127 2.06 3.38 -15.70
C ARG A 127 2.46 4.42 -16.74
N ASP A 128 2.21 5.69 -16.47
CA ASP A 128 2.53 6.78 -17.40
C ASP A 128 4.02 6.85 -17.75
N GLU A 129 4.91 6.51 -16.81
CA GLU A 129 6.35 6.49 -17.03
C GLU A 129 6.85 5.22 -17.73
N PHE A 130 6.40 4.04 -17.28
CA PHE A 130 7.02 2.75 -17.65
C PHE A 130 6.19 1.92 -18.64
N GLU A 131 4.93 2.27 -18.88
CA GLU A 131 4.09 1.63 -19.89
C GLU A 131 3.95 2.57 -21.10
N PRO A 132 4.49 2.22 -22.28
CA PRO A 132 4.36 3.06 -23.46
C PRO A 132 2.92 3.04 -23.99
N ASP A 133 2.49 4.12 -24.63
CA ASP A 133 1.13 4.25 -25.21
C ASP A 133 0.78 3.11 -26.18
N ASP A 134 1.77 2.58 -26.90
CA ASP A 134 1.65 1.48 -27.87
C ASP A 134 1.82 0.09 -27.25
N LEU A 135 1.86 -0.04 -25.92
CA LEU A 135 2.12 -1.30 -25.22
C LEU A 135 1.16 -2.42 -25.65
N GLN A 136 -0.14 -2.12 -25.77
CA GLN A 136 -1.14 -3.12 -26.14
C GLN A 136 -0.93 -3.64 -27.58
N ASP A 137 -0.58 -2.75 -28.51
CA ASP A 137 -0.30 -3.14 -29.90
C ASP A 137 0.97 -3.98 -29.98
N ARG A 138 2.03 -3.59 -29.26
CA ARG A 138 3.25 -4.39 -29.13
C ARG A 138 2.99 -5.77 -28.55
N LEU A 139 2.14 -5.88 -27.53
CA LEU A 139 1.80 -7.16 -26.92
C LEU A 139 1.01 -8.05 -27.91
N ARG A 140 0.12 -7.47 -28.71
CA ARG A 140 -0.61 -8.19 -29.77
C ARG A 140 0.32 -8.65 -30.89
N ASP A 141 1.24 -7.80 -31.32
CA ASP A 141 2.25 -8.15 -32.32
C ASP A 141 3.17 -9.27 -31.80
N GLN A 142 3.65 -9.16 -30.56
CA GLN A 142 4.42 -10.21 -29.92
C GLN A 142 3.66 -11.54 -29.84
N LEU A 143 2.36 -11.49 -29.55
CA LEU A 143 1.51 -12.69 -29.53
C LEU A 143 1.36 -13.29 -30.92
N TYR A 144 1.17 -12.46 -31.94
CA TYR A 144 1.02 -12.90 -33.33
C TYR A 144 2.32 -13.52 -33.88
N GLU A 145 3.46 -12.94 -33.53
CA GLU A 145 4.79 -13.42 -33.93
C GLU A 145 5.28 -14.62 -33.10
N LEU A 146 4.65 -14.91 -31.96
CA LEU A 146 5.02 -16.02 -31.09
C LEU A 146 4.74 -17.36 -31.77
N LYS A 147 5.79 -17.96 -32.34
CA LYS A 147 5.75 -19.29 -32.94
C LYS A 147 6.40 -20.32 -32.01
N GLN A 148 5.80 -21.50 -31.91
CA GLN A 148 6.37 -22.62 -31.14
C GLN A 148 7.79 -22.98 -31.62
N ALA A 149 8.08 -22.83 -32.92
CA ALA A 149 9.40 -23.06 -33.51
C ALA A 149 10.51 -22.14 -32.96
N HIS A 150 10.16 -20.99 -32.37
CA HIS A 150 11.11 -20.06 -31.77
C HIS A 150 11.37 -20.34 -30.27
N CYS A 151 10.79 -21.41 -29.72
CA CYS A 151 10.94 -21.80 -28.32
C CYS A 151 11.69 -23.13 -28.22
N ALA A 152 12.50 -23.30 -27.17
CA ALA A 152 13.24 -24.53 -26.93
C ALA A 152 12.32 -25.69 -26.51
N SER A 153 11.10 -25.39 -26.03
CA SER A 153 10.11 -26.39 -25.65
C SER A 153 8.67 -25.86 -25.73
N LEU A 154 7.70 -26.79 -25.75
CA LEU A 154 6.27 -26.44 -25.62
C LEU A 154 6.01 -25.71 -24.29
N THR A 155 6.67 -26.11 -23.21
CA THR A 155 6.52 -25.48 -21.90
C THR A 155 6.97 -24.01 -21.92
N GLU A 156 8.08 -23.72 -22.58
CA GLU A 156 8.55 -22.35 -22.75
C GLU A 156 7.58 -21.52 -23.59
N TYR A 157 7.08 -22.08 -24.71
CA TYR A 157 6.08 -21.43 -25.54
C TYR A 157 4.82 -21.08 -24.73
N VAL A 158 4.27 -22.04 -23.99
CA VAL A 158 3.08 -21.83 -23.15
C VAL A 158 3.33 -20.78 -22.07
N ALA A 159 4.52 -20.75 -21.47
CA ALA A 159 4.89 -19.75 -20.48
C ALA A 159 4.93 -18.33 -21.08
N LYS A 160 5.55 -18.16 -22.26
CA LYS A 160 5.58 -16.88 -22.98
C LYS A 160 4.18 -16.44 -23.40
N PHE A 161 3.40 -17.36 -23.98
CA PHE A 161 2.01 -17.11 -24.39
C PHE A 161 1.18 -16.61 -23.21
N ARG A 162 1.18 -17.33 -22.08
CA ARG A 162 0.43 -16.94 -20.89
C ARG A 162 0.84 -15.57 -20.36
N ARG A 163 2.15 -15.29 -20.32
CA ARG A 163 2.68 -14.01 -19.85
C ARG A 163 2.19 -12.84 -20.70
N ILE A 164 2.13 -13.00 -22.02
CA ILE A 164 1.63 -11.96 -22.92
C ILE A 164 0.12 -11.79 -22.73
N CYS A 165 -0.65 -12.89 -22.73
CA CYS A 165 -2.10 -12.83 -22.56
C CYS A 165 -2.54 -12.18 -21.24
N THR A 166 -1.81 -12.36 -20.14
CA THR A 166 -2.14 -11.72 -18.86
C THR A 166 -1.93 -10.20 -18.83
N GLN A 167 -1.24 -9.63 -19.82
CA GLN A 167 -0.95 -8.20 -19.91
C GLN A 167 -1.79 -7.48 -20.97
N ILE A 168 -2.51 -8.22 -21.81
CA ILE A 168 -3.43 -7.66 -22.80
C ILE A 168 -4.74 -7.33 -22.07
N CYS A 169 -5.12 -6.05 -22.08
CA CYS A 169 -6.32 -5.57 -21.41
C CYS A 169 -7.60 -6.02 -22.13
N ASP A 170 -7.58 -6.07 -23.47
CA ASP A 170 -8.70 -6.51 -24.30
C ASP A 170 -8.21 -7.35 -25.49
N MET A 171 -8.74 -8.57 -25.59
CA MET A 171 -8.48 -9.55 -26.65
C MET A 171 -9.37 -9.38 -27.90
N THR A 172 -10.07 -8.25 -28.00
CA THR A 172 -10.99 -7.91 -29.11
C THR A 172 -10.26 -7.37 -30.32
#